data_AF-A0A3N0Y6A6-F1
#
_entry.id   AF-A0A3N0Y6A6-F1
#
_cell.length_a   1.000
_cell.length_b   1.000
_cell.length_c   1.000
_cell.angle_alpha   90.00
_cell.angle_beta   90.00
_cell.angle_gamma   90.00
#
_symmetry.space_group_name_H-M   'P 1'
#
loop_
_entity.id
_entity.type
_entity.pdbx_description
1 polymer ?
#
loop_
_entity_poly.entity_id
_entity_poly.type
_entity_poly.pdbx_seq_one_letter_code
_entity_poly.pdbx_strand_id
1 'polypeptide(L)'
;MSTVDREVALEMLSALLGTTVKPYNGLAGKLDPELNIHTFLVKGLLKQIEDLFNNHLQQETLAGFYSDVREEMFVDMDEFFEPRFDYDFTHLSDKSVCMRGGEPYKRPCGWYRIALKVLNKYPGGNAWLGKDGWRSHSVAGEWPVSYHGTSVDGAKGIVKSHYKAGPRQLYGRGIYSTYDIDQASGYSKEFTSKKNGKRYRVLMQNRINPKMRKVCDRKDYWLIKIPEDPSAAEEKEIVEKSIRPYGILLKEVREESKPADWDLHYD
;
A
#
# COMPACT_ATOMS: atom_id res chain seq x y z
N MET A 1 11.67 -4.59 -19.76
CA MET A 1 11.28 -4.71 -18.33
C MET A 1 9.97 -5.48 -18.29
N SER A 2 9.86 -6.52 -17.47
CA SER A 2 8.60 -7.24 -17.30
C SER A 2 7.64 -6.34 -16.55
N THR A 3 6.66 -5.75 -17.24
CA THR A 3 5.61 -4.98 -16.59
C THR A 3 4.62 -5.92 -15.92
N VAL A 4 4.16 -5.60 -14.71
CA VAL A 4 3.03 -6.34 -14.10
C VAL A 4 1.78 -6.09 -14.94
N ASP A 5 1.06 -7.16 -15.26
CA ASP A 5 -0.20 -7.08 -16.00
C ASP A 5 -1.24 -6.23 -15.22
N ARG A 6 -1.99 -5.38 -15.93
CA ARG A 6 -2.97 -4.47 -15.30
C ARG A 6 -4.04 -5.21 -14.51
N GLU A 7 -4.47 -6.38 -14.95
CA GLU A 7 -5.43 -7.21 -14.22
C GLU A 7 -4.80 -7.77 -12.94
N VAL A 8 -3.53 -8.21 -12.98
CA VAL A 8 -2.81 -8.63 -11.76
C VAL A 8 -2.67 -7.47 -10.77
N ALA A 9 -2.44 -6.24 -11.25
CA ALA A 9 -2.40 -5.05 -10.41
C ALA A 9 -3.76 -4.73 -9.77
N LEU A 10 -4.88 -4.92 -10.50
CA LEU A 10 -6.23 -4.79 -9.94
C LEU A 10 -6.57 -5.86 -8.92
N GLU A 11 -6.17 -7.12 -9.17
CA GLU A 11 -6.33 -8.22 -8.22
C GLU A 11 -5.48 -7.99 -6.96
N MET A 12 -4.27 -7.46 -7.11
CA MET A 12 -3.41 -7.04 -6.01
C MET A 12 -4.09 -5.95 -5.15
N LEU A 13 -4.67 -4.92 -5.79
CA LEU A 13 -5.47 -3.93 -5.07
C LEU A 13 -6.66 -4.58 -4.37
N SER A 14 -7.38 -5.47 -5.05
CA SER A 14 -8.51 -6.18 -4.45
C SER A 14 -8.11 -6.98 -3.20
N ALA A 15 -6.98 -7.68 -3.26
CA ALA A 15 -6.42 -8.44 -2.15
C ALA A 15 -6.01 -7.53 -0.98
N LEU A 16 -5.36 -6.40 -1.28
CA LEU A 16 -5.04 -5.39 -0.29
C LEU A 16 -6.32 -4.91 0.39
N LEU A 17 -7.32 -4.47 -0.36
CA LEU A 17 -8.53 -3.84 0.17
C LEU A 17 -9.54 -4.82 0.76
N GLY A 18 -9.40 -6.12 0.50
CA GLY A 18 -10.41 -7.10 0.88
C GLY A 18 -11.78 -6.79 0.27
N THR A 19 -11.79 -6.22 -0.94
CA THR A 19 -12.99 -6.00 -1.75
C THR A 19 -12.63 -6.02 -3.23
N THR A 20 -13.61 -6.17 -4.11
CA THR A 20 -13.40 -6.19 -5.56
C THR A 20 -13.03 -4.79 -6.06
N VAL A 21 -11.91 -4.67 -6.77
CA VAL A 21 -11.49 -3.45 -7.46
C VAL A 21 -11.59 -3.63 -8.97
N LYS A 22 -12.27 -2.70 -9.64
CA LYS A 22 -12.47 -2.67 -11.10
C LYS A 22 -11.81 -1.43 -11.71
N PRO A 23 -11.41 -1.47 -12.99
CA PRO A 23 -10.92 -0.29 -13.67
C PRO A 23 -12.06 0.72 -13.87
N TYR A 24 -11.75 2.00 -13.72
CA TYR A 24 -12.64 3.10 -14.05
C TYR A 24 -12.33 3.65 -15.46
N ASN A 25 -13.34 3.72 -16.33
CA ASN A 25 -13.16 4.03 -17.77
C ASN A 25 -13.87 5.33 -18.24
N GLY A 26 -14.22 6.27 -17.34
CA GLY A 26 -15.13 7.39 -17.64
C GLY A 26 -14.60 8.83 -17.46
N LEU A 27 -14.33 9.51 -18.59
CA LEU A 27 -14.09 10.95 -18.81
C LEU A 27 -13.25 11.74 -17.77
N ALA A 28 -12.02 12.02 -18.19
CA ALA A 28 -11.08 12.95 -17.55
C ALA A 28 -11.71 14.31 -17.23
N GLY A 29 -11.87 14.60 -15.94
CA GLY A 29 -12.08 15.94 -15.41
C GLY A 29 -10.78 16.46 -14.79
N LYS A 30 -10.55 17.78 -14.85
CA LYS A 30 -9.38 18.41 -14.21
C LYS A 30 -9.24 17.95 -12.75
N LEU A 31 -8.08 17.41 -12.41
CA LEU A 31 -7.74 17.00 -11.05
C LEU A 31 -7.81 18.21 -10.11
N ASP A 32 -8.59 18.03 -9.04
CA ASP A 32 -8.73 18.95 -7.91
C ASP A 32 -7.44 18.96 -7.06
N PRO A 33 -6.89 20.12 -6.68
CA PRO A 33 -5.66 20.25 -5.89
C PRO A 33 -5.70 19.57 -4.50
N GLU A 34 -6.86 19.19 -3.97
CA GLU A 34 -6.97 18.45 -2.70
C GLU A 34 -6.86 16.91 -2.84
N LEU A 35 -6.58 16.41 -4.05
CA LEU A 35 -6.51 14.98 -4.32
C LEU A 35 -5.20 14.35 -3.84
N ASN A 36 -5.31 13.47 -2.84
CA ASN A 36 -4.27 12.56 -2.41
C ASN A 36 -4.67 11.11 -2.71
N ILE A 37 -3.77 10.16 -2.48
CA ILE A 37 -4.07 8.74 -2.77
C ILE A 37 -5.34 8.26 -2.05
N HIS A 38 -5.61 8.79 -0.86
CA HIS A 38 -6.76 8.45 -0.07
C HIS A 38 -8.05 9.10 -0.57
N THR A 39 -8.05 10.39 -0.90
CA THR A 39 -9.25 11.10 -1.40
C THR A 39 -9.60 10.73 -2.84
N PHE A 40 -8.60 10.38 -3.66
CA PHE A 40 -8.80 9.87 -5.01
C PHE A 40 -9.68 8.62 -5.05
N LEU A 41 -9.42 7.70 -4.11
CA LEU A 41 -10.13 6.44 -4.03
C LEU A 41 -11.57 6.60 -3.49
N VAL A 42 -11.80 7.60 -2.63
CA VAL A 42 -13.15 7.99 -2.18
C VAL A 42 -13.97 8.62 -3.31
N LYS A 43 -13.39 9.46 -4.16
CA LYS A 43 -14.14 10.06 -5.30
C LYS A 43 -14.54 9.00 -6.33
N GLY A 44 -13.73 7.97 -6.56
CA GLY A 44 -14.11 6.81 -7.39
C GLY A 44 -15.33 6.04 -6.85
N LEU A 45 -15.53 6.03 -5.53
CA LEU A 45 -16.71 5.47 -4.87
C LEU A 45 -17.93 6.40 -4.97
N LEU A 46 -17.75 7.71 -4.76
CA LEU A 46 -18.85 8.70 -4.81
C LEU A 46 -19.44 8.85 -6.22
N LYS A 47 -18.62 8.74 -7.28
CA LYS A 47 -19.10 8.83 -8.66
C LYS A 47 -20.02 7.67 -9.04
N GLN A 48 -19.77 6.46 -8.53
CA GLN A 48 -20.71 5.33 -8.65
C GLN A 48 -22.05 5.61 -7.96
N ILE A 49 -21.99 6.24 -6.77
CA ILE A 49 -23.19 6.60 -6.03
C ILE A 49 -24.01 7.61 -6.85
N GLU A 50 -23.38 8.65 -7.40
CA GLU A 50 -24.06 9.61 -8.31
C GLU A 50 -24.64 8.93 -9.56
N ASP A 51 -23.91 8.04 -10.23
CA ASP A 51 -24.39 7.31 -11.41
C ASP A 51 -25.55 6.34 -11.07
N LEU A 52 -25.57 5.78 -9.86
CA LEU A 52 -26.67 4.96 -9.34
C LEU A 52 -27.89 5.82 -8.95
N PHE A 53 -27.69 6.96 -8.29
CA PHE A 53 -28.75 7.90 -7.90
C PHE A 53 -29.44 8.52 -9.12
N ASN A 54 -28.70 8.80 -10.20
CA ASN A 54 -29.26 9.35 -11.43
C ASN A 54 -30.11 8.33 -12.21
N ASN A 55 -30.02 7.03 -11.91
CA ASN A 55 -30.72 5.96 -12.63
C ASN A 55 -31.86 5.28 -11.84
N HIS A 56 -32.14 5.67 -10.58
CA HIS A 56 -33.28 5.11 -9.85
C HIS A 56 -33.95 6.08 -8.85
N LEU A 57 -35.22 6.36 -9.10
CA LEU A 57 -36.16 7.04 -8.20
C LEU A 57 -36.59 6.09 -7.08
N GLN A 58 -36.19 6.37 -5.84
CA GLN A 58 -37.01 6.42 -4.60
C GLN A 58 -36.15 6.20 -3.33
N GLN A 59 -36.40 7.04 -2.33
CA GLN A 59 -35.49 7.40 -1.24
C GLN A 59 -35.57 6.51 0.02
N GLU A 60 -36.32 5.42 0.05
CA GLU A 60 -36.74 4.80 1.33
C GLU A 60 -36.23 3.39 1.63
N THR A 61 -35.24 2.85 0.90
CA THR A 61 -34.72 1.49 1.18
C THR A 61 -33.19 1.42 1.28
N LEU A 62 -32.56 2.48 1.80
CA LEU A 62 -31.09 2.57 1.82
C LEU A 62 -30.44 1.75 2.95
N ALA A 63 -31.02 1.70 4.15
CA ALA A 63 -30.36 1.09 5.31
C ALA A 63 -30.15 -0.43 5.20
N GLY A 64 -31.08 -1.16 4.56
CA GLY A 64 -30.96 -2.61 4.33
C GLY A 64 -30.05 -2.96 3.16
N PHE A 65 -30.05 -2.15 2.09
CA PHE A 65 -29.25 -2.39 0.89
C PHE A 65 -27.75 -2.24 1.18
N TYR A 66 -27.34 -1.28 2.03
CA TYR A 66 -25.94 -1.10 2.45
C TYR A 66 -25.32 -2.33 3.14
N SER A 67 -26.13 -3.24 3.70
CA SER A 67 -25.62 -4.44 4.37
C SER A 67 -25.23 -5.58 3.41
N ASP A 68 -25.70 -5.54 2.16
CA ASP A 68 -25.55 -6.62 1.18
C ASP A 68 -24.85 -6.17 -0.13
N VAL A 69 -24.50 -4.88 -0.25
CA VAL A 69 -23.63 -4.42 -1.34
C VAL A 69 -22.23 -4.98 -1.10
N ARG A 70 -21.82 -5.95 -1.90
CA ARG A 70 -20.40 -6.17 -2.19
C ARG A 70 -19.84 -4.83 -2.66
N GLU A 71 -19.16 -4.09 -1.79
CA GLU A 71 -18.63 -2.75 -2.09
C GLU A 71 -17.60 -2.84 -3.23
N GLU A 72 -18.04 -2.86 -4.48
CA GLU A 72 -17.16 -2.79 -5.63
C GLU A 72 -16.52 -1.39 -5.67
N MET A 73 -15.19 -1.37 -5.73
CA MET A 73 -14.41 -0.14 -5.81
C MET A 73 -13.88 0.03 -7.23
N PHE A 74 -13.80 1.26 -7.70
CA PHE A 74 -13.32 1.56 -9.03
C PHE A 74 -12.11 2.46 -8.93
N VAL A 75 -11.10 2.19 -9.76
CA VAL A 75 -9.85 2.93 -9.77
C VAL A 75 -9.48 3.31 -11.20
N ASP A 76 -9.20 4.60 -11.41
CA ASP A 76 -8.53 5.02 -12.63
C ASP A 76 -7.03 4.71 -12.47
N MET A 77 -6.59 3.69 -13.20
CA MET A 77 -5.24 3.13 -13.11
C MET A 77 -4.16 4.13 -13.54
N ASP A 78 -4.47 5.05 -14.45
CA ASP A 78 -3.51 6.02 -15.01
C ASP A 78 -3.35 7.24 -14.09
N GLU A 79 -4.36 7.51 -13.26
CA GLU A 79 -4.29 8.51 -12.19
C GLU A 79 -3.84 7.94 -10.84
N PHE A 80 -3.89 6.61 -10.69
CA PHE A 80 -3.47 5.90 -9.49
C PHE A 80 -2.00 5.45 -9.54
N PHE A 81 -1.60 4.81 -10.63
CA PHE A 81 -0.24 4.29 -10.82
C PHE A 81 0.62 5.24 -11.64
N GLU A 82 1.94 5.12 -11.46
CA GLU A 82 2.93 5.88 -12.22
C GLU A 82 4.01 4.92 -12.76
N PRO A 83 3.69 4.14 -13.81
CA PRO A 83 4.53 3.02 -14.25
C PRO A 83 5.96 3.39 -14.63
N ARG A 84 6.25 4.67 -14.95
CA ARG A 84 7.62 5.13 -15.21
C ARG A 84 8.55 4.99 -14.00
N PHE A 85 8.00 4.90 -12.79
CA PHE A 85 8.75 4.67 -11.55
C PHE A 85 8.61 3.25 -11.01
N ASP A 86 7.97 2.34 -11.75
CA ASP A 86 8.04 0.93 -11.43
C ASP A 86 9.50 0.47 -11.38
N TYR A 87 9.78 -0.52 -10.54
CA TYR A 87 11.12 -1.05 -10.46
C TYR A 87 11.10 -2.54 -10.16
N ASP A 88 11.77 -3.30 -11.02
CA ASP A 88 11.90 -4.73 -10.92
C ASP A 88 13.11 -5.10 -10.05
N PHE A 89 12.87 -5.55 -8.81
CA PHE A 89 13.90 -6.13 -7.96
C PHE A 89 13.86 -7.67 -7.94
N THR A 90 13.03 -8.32 -8.76
CA THR A 90 12.73 -9.77 -8.67
C THR A 90 13.98 -10.65 -8.80
N HIS A 91 14.88 -10.29 -9.70
CA HIS A 91 16.15 -11.00 -9.94
C HIS A 91 17.37 -10.25 -9.41
N LEU A 92 17.14 -9.19 -8.62
CA LEU A 92 18.20 -8.36 -8.10
C LEU A 92 18.72 -8.94 -6.79
N SER A 93 20.03 -9.21 -6.76
CA SER A 93 20.77 -9.52 -5.54
C SER A 93 21.63 -8.31 -5.20
N ASP A 94 21.25 -7.56 -4.17
CA ASP A 94 21.99 -6.39 -3.71
C ASP A 94 22.31 -6.50 -2.22
N LYS A 95 23.61 -6.37 -1.91
CA LYS A 95 24.16 -6.38 -0.54
C LYS A 95 24.56 -4.99 -0.08
N SER A 96 24.25 -3.95 -0.86
CA SER A 96 24.58 -2.56 -0.55
C SER A 96 23.88 -2.12 0.73
N VAL A 97 24.64 -1.55 1.66
CA VAL A 97 24.08 -0.83 2.80
C VAL A 97 23.48 0.47 2.27
N CYS A 98 22.15 0.58 2.35
CA CYS A 98 21.41 1.72 1.85
C CYS A 98 20.74 2.49 2.99
N MET A 99 20.67 3.81 2.82
CA MET A 99 20.04 4.74 3.76
C MET A 99 19.00 5.60 3.04
N ARG A 100 17.91 5.95 3.73
CA ARG A 100 16.91 6.92 3.27
C ARG A 100 16.51 7.78 4.45
N GLY A 101 16.54 9.11 4.29
CA GLY A 101 16.13 10.05 5.33
C GLY A 101 16.91 9.93 6.64
N GLY A 102 18.18 9.52 6.56
CA GLY A 102 19.03 9.29 7.73
C GLY A 102 18.86 7.93 8.42
N GLU A 103 17.99 7.05 7.90
CA GLU A 103 17.71 5.73 8.48
C GLU A 103 18.12 4.59 7.56
N PRO A 104 18.39 3.38 8.11
CA PRO A 104 18.60 2.18 7.32
C PRO A 104 17.44 1.91 6.36
N TYR A 105 17.76 1.36 5.19
CA TYR A 105 16.80 0.95 4.18
C TYR A 105 17.24 -0.36 3.55
N LYS A 106 16.51 -1.45 3.82
CA LYS A 106 16.75 -2.73 3.15
C LYS A 106 15.96 -2.74 1.85
N ARG A 107 16.66 -2.70 0.71
CA ARG A 107 16.02 -2.72 -0.60
C ARG A 107 15.15 -3.98 -0.76
N PRO A 108 14.03 -3.88 -1.49
CA PRO A 108 13.07 -4.97 -1.61
C PRO A 108 13.53 -6.02 -2.64
N CYS A 109 14.74 -6.54 -2.50
CA CYS A 109 15.30 -7.56 -3.38
C CYS A 109 14.38 -8.80 -3.42
N GLY A 110 14.11 -9.32 -4.62
CA GLY A 110 13.13 -10.38 -4.84
C GLY A 110 11.67 -9.93 -4.98
N TRP A 111 11.40 -8.62 -5.01
CA TRP A 111 10.05 -8.07 -5.20
C TRP A 111 9.98 -7.20 -6.47
N TYR A 112 8.80 -7.11 -7.08
CA TYR A 112 8.50 -6.08 -8.06
C TYR A 112 7.80 -4.91 -7.36
N ARG A 113 8.24 -3.67 -7.61
CA ARG A 113 7.57 -2.48 -7.11
C ARG A 113 6.72 -1.85 -8.20
N ILE A 114 5.42 -1.76 -7.93
CA ILE A 114 4.47 -0.92 -8.69
C ILE A 114 4.41 0.45 -8.00
N ALA A 115 4.69 1.52 -8.74
CA ALA A 115 4.75 2.87 -8.19
C ALA A 115 3.38 3.57 -8.19
N LEU A 116 3.11 4.31 -7.12
CA LEU A 116 1.89 5.11 -6.97
C LEU A 116 2.15 6.53 -7.49
N LYS A 117 1.17 7.12 -8.16
CA LYS A 117 1.21 8.51 -8.63
C LYS A 117 0.98 9.44 -7.44
N VAL A 118 2.06 9.97 -6.86
CA VAL A 118 2.05 10.70 -5.58
C VAL A 118 2.62 12.13 -5.62
N LEU A 119 3.14 12.56 -6.78
CA LEU A 119 3.70 13.90 -6.92
C LEU A 119 2.59 14.95 -6.72
N ASN A 120 2.88 15.95 -5.90
CA ASN A 120 1.98 17.06 -5.55
C ASN A 120 0.67 16.62 -4.84
N LYS A 121 0.60 15.36 -4.40
CA LYS A 121 -0.57 14.80 -3.71
C LYS A 121 -0.50 14.91 -2.18
N TYR A 122 0.55 15.51 -1.62
CA TYR A 122 0.71 15.68 -0.18
C TYR A 122 1.17 17.10 0.16
N PRO A 123 0.80 17.63 1.33
CA PRO A 123 1.26 18.94 1.77
C PRO A 123 2.78 18.96 2.02
N GLY A 124 3.38 20.14 1.85
CA GLY A 124 4.82 20.36 2.06
C GLY A 124 5.71 19.97 0.88
N GLY A 125 5.13 19.79 -0.31
CA GLY A 125 5.86 19.49 -1.55
C GLY A 125 6.36 18.04 -1.64
N ASN A 126 7.34 17.78 -2.51
CA ASN A 126 7.80 16.44 -2.87
C ASN A 126 9.15 16.03 -2.26
N ALA A 127 9.77 16.89 -1.44
CA ALA A 127 11.11 16.63 -0.88
C ALA A 127 11.19 15.30 -0.11
N TRP A 128 10.09 14.88 0.51
CA TRP A 128 9.96 13.60 1.23
C TRP A 128 10.25 12.35 0.38
N LEU A 129 10.06 12.40 -0.95
CA LEU A 129 10.42 11.30 -1.86
C LEU A 129 11.93 11.20 -2.08
N GLY A 130 12.66 12.30 -1.93
CA GLY A 130 14.07 12.41 -2.30
C GLY A 130 14.28 12.47 -3.82
N LYS A 131 15.52 12.24 -4.24
CA LYS A 131 15.91 12.23 -5.67
C LYS A 131 15.61 10.89 -6.30
N ASP A 132 15.21 10.93 -7.57
CA ASP A 132 15.04 9.76 -8.43
C ASP A 132 16.38 9.08 -8.74
N GLY A 133 16.33 7.81 -9.12
CA GLY A 133 17.49 6.99 -9.45
C GLY A 133 18.07 6.20 -8.28
N TRP A 134 19.02 5.33 -8.63
CA TRP A 134 19.72 4.49 -7.66
C TRP A 134 20.69 5.32 -6.81
N ARG A 135 20.70 5.05 -5.50
CA ARG A 135 21.66 5.61 -4.53
C ARG A 135 21.67 4.81 -3.24
N SER A 136 22.83 4.75 -2.60
CA SER A 136 23.02 4.15 -1.28
C SER A 136 22.89 5.14 -0.12
N HIS A 137 23.00 6.45 -0.35
CA HIS A 137 22.98 7.48 0.70
C HIS A 137 21.69 8.31 0.71
N SER A 138 21.48 9.03 1.80
CA SER A 138 20.32 9.93 1.98
C SER A 138 20.51 11.29 1.31
N VAL A 139 19.41 11.96 0.98
CA VAL A 139 19.41 13.37 0.54
C VAL A 139 18.60 14.24 1.51
N ALA A 140 18.94 15.53 1.60
CA ALA A 140 18.27 16.45 2.49
C ALA A 140 16.75 16.50 2.22
N GLY A 141 15.96 16.52 3.30
CA GLY A 141 14.49 16.63 3.25
C GLY A 141 13.74 15.35 2.91
N GLU A 142 14.40 14.28 2.49
CA GLU A 142 13.71 13.01 2.23
C GLU A 142 13.31 12.31 3.53
N TRP A 143 12.24 11.53 3.44
CA TRP A 143 11.75 10.74 4.55
C TRP A 143 12.31 9.31 4.48
N PRO A 144 12.55 8.65 5.62
CA PRO A 144 12.87 7.23 5.66
C PRO A 144 11.87 6.36 4.91
N VAL A 145 12.37 5.26 4.34
CA VAL A 145 11.52 4.24 3.71
C VAL A 145 11.15 3.19 4.74
N SER A 146 9.88 2.80 4.76
CA SER A 146 9.39 1.70 5.59
C SER A 146 8.38 0.84 4.85
N TYR A 147 8.19 -0.37 5.34
CA TYR A 147 7.28 -1.38 4.84
C TYR A 147 6.20 -1.62 5.88
N HIS A 148 4.97 -1.75 5.39
CA HIS A 148 3.81 -2.08 6.21
C HIS A 148 3.11 -3.29 5.59
N GLY A 149 3.04 -4.37 6.36
CA GLY A 149 2.10 -5.46 6.07
C GLY A 149 0.73 -5.02 6.56
N THR A 150 -0.19 -4.84 5.62
CA THR A 150 -1.50 -4.24 5.93
C THR A 150 -2.53 -5.33 6.22
N SER A 151 -3.37 -5.12 7.24
CA SER A 151 -4.63 -5.86 7.40
C SER A 151 -5.66 -5.38 6.36
N VAL A 152 -6.78 -6.09 6.19
CA VAL A 152 -7.91 -5.62 5.36
C VAL A 152 -8.34 -4.20 5.78
N ASP A 153 -8.41 -3.92 7.07
CA ASP A 153 -8.84 -2.60 7.58
C ASP A 153 -7.81 -1.50 7.35
N GLY A 154 -6.52 -1.81 7.45
CA GLY A 154 -5.45 -0.86 7.13
C GLY A 154 -5.47 -0.47 5.65
N ALA A 155 -5.78 -1.42 4.77
CA ALA A 155 -5.89 -1.18 3.34
C ALA A 155 -7.20 -0.47 2.96
N LYS A 156 -8.35 -0.89 3.52
CA LYS A 156 -9.62 -0.15 3.38
C LYS A 156 -9.47 1.29 3.86
N GLY A 157 -8.71 1.52 4.93
CA GLY A 157 -8.32 2.84 5.38
C GLY A 157 -7.60 3.65 4.30
N ILE A 158 -6.57 3.10 3.66
CA ILE A 158 -5.84 3.78 2.56
C ILE A 158 -6.79 4.24 1.44
N VAL A 159 -7.95 3.60 1.28
CA VAL A 159 -8.85 3.81 0.14
C VAL A 159 -10.09 4.59 0.50
N LYS A 160 -10.53 4.53 1.76
CA LYS A 160 -11.65 5.32 2.27
C LYS A 160 -11.22 6.63 2.93
N SER A 161 -9.97 6.76 3.44
CA SER A 161 -9.56 8.00 4.13
C SER A 161 -8.06 8.16 4.44
N HIS A 162 -7.40 7.17 5.04
CA HIS A 162 -6.00 7.15 5.54
C HIS A 162 -5.69 5.79 6.21
N TYR A 163 -4.41 5.42 6.42
CA TYR A 163 -4.08 4.24 7.25
C TYR A 163 -4.75 4.31 8.63
N LYS A 164 -5.28 3.18 9.11
CA LYS A 164 -5.84 3.09 10.47
C LYS A 164 -4.87 2.38 11.40
N ALA A 165 -4.95 2.69 12.69
CA ALA A 165 -4.25 1.92 13.71
C ALA A 165 -4.61 0.43 13.61
N GLY A 166 -3.59 -0.44 13.67
CA GLY A 166 -3.79 -1.89 13.62
C GLY A 166 -4.26 -2.45 14.98
N PRO A 167 -4.82 -3.68 15.00
CA PRO A 167 -5.26 -4.32 16.25
C PRO A 167 -4.08 -4.70 17.16
N ARG A 168 -2.86 -4.81 16.60
CA ARG A 168 -1.65 -5.10 17.36
C ARG A 168 -1.15 -3.81 18.02
N GLN A 169 -1.05 -3.81 19.35
CA GLN A 169 -0.63 -2.63 20.14
C GLN A 169 0.59 -2.92 21.04
N LEU A 170 1.52 -3.78 20.60
CA LEU A 170 2.65 -4.25 21.42
C LEU A 170 3.50 -3.11 22.02
N TYR A 171 3.65 -2.00 21.30
CA TYR A 171 4.39 -0.80 21.73
C TYR A 171 3.48 0.45 21.84
N GLY A 172 2.16 0.23 21.91
CA GLY A 172 1.10 1.24 21.90
C GLY A 172 0.21 1.18 20.65
N ARG A 173 -0.95 1.84 20.70
CA ARG A 173 -1.87 1.97 19.56
C ARG A 173 -1.25 2.81 18.44
N GLY A 174 -1.38 2.33 17.20
CA GLY A 174 -0.96 3.08 16.03
C GLY A 174 -0.61 2.23 14.80
N ILE A 175 0.18 2.82 13.91
CA ILE A 175 0.60 2.21 12.63
C ILE A 175 2.05 1.77 12.75
N TYR A 176 2.27 0.46 12.62
CA TYR A 176 3.58 -0.16 12.69
C TYR A 176 4.20 -0.28 11.31
N SER A 177 5.47 0.07 11.17
CA SER A 177 6.25 -0.20 9.96
C SER A 177 7.69 -0.55 10.30
N THR A 178 8.44 -1.05 9.33
CA THR A 178 9.85 -1.42 9.51
C THR A 178 10.64 -1.11 8.25
N TYR A 179 11.91 -0.76 8.36
CA TYR A 179 12.79 -0.63 7.20
C TYR A 179 13.27 -1.98 6.65
N ASP A 180 13.08 -3.07 7.40
CA ASP A 180 13.49 -4.42 7.03
C ASP A 180 12.33 -5.15 6.33
N ILE A 181 12.45 -5.31 5.02
CA ILE A 181 11.40 -5.98 4.25
C ILE A 181 11.18 -7.44 4.66
N ASP A 182 12.19 -8.14 5.17
CA ASP A 182 12.03 -9.53 5.57
C ASP A 182 11.15 -9.62 6.81
N GLN A 183 11.31 -8.68 7.75
CA GLN A 183 10.42 -8.55 8.91
C GLN A 183 8.99 -8.17 8.48
N ALA A 184 8.84 -7.25 7.52
CA ALA A 184 7.53 -6.88 7.01
C ALA A 184 6.84 -8.03 6.25
N SER A 185 7.61 -8.89 5.58
CA SER A 185 7.08 -9.98 4.75
C SER A 185 6.23 -10.99 5.53
N GLY A 186 6.52 -11.18 6.83
CA GLY A 186 5.70 -12.00 7.74
C GLY A 186 4.29 -11.45 7.97
N TYR A 187 4.03 -10.20 7.58
CA TYR A 187 2.72 -9.53 7.66
C TYR A 187 2.13 -9.25 6.27
N SER A 188 2.72 -9.82 5.21
CA SER A 188 2.23 -9.65 3.84
C SER A 188 0.89 -10.36 3.63
N LYS A 189 0.11 -9.87 2.65
CA LYS A 189 -1.09 -10.56 2.18
C LYS A 189 -0.76 -11.44 1.00
N GLU A 190 -1.43 -12.57 0.87
CA GLU A 190 -1.34 -13.44 -0.29
C GLU A 190 -2.62 -13.42 -1.12
N PHE A 191 -2.48 -13.54 -2.44
CA PHE A 191 -3.60 -13.81 -3.34
C PHE A 191 -3.14 -14.68 -4.51
N THR A 192 -4.08 -15.42 -5.10
CA THR A 192 -3.87 -16.15 -6.36
C THR A 192 -4.51 -15.35 -7.48
N SER A 193 -3.72 -15.00 -8.48
CA SER A 193 -4.20 -14.26 -9.65
C SER A 193 -5.08 -15.16 -10.52
N LYS A 194 -6.27 -14.68 -10.88
CA LYS A 194 -7.14 -15.38 -11.83
C LYS A 194 -6.63 -15.19 -13.26
N LYS A 195 -5.93 -14.08 -13.52
CA LYS A 195 -5.31 -13.79 -14.83
C LYS A 195 -4.26 -14.82 -15.22
N ASN A 196 -3.37 -15.20 -14.30
CA ASN A 196 -2.22 -16.05 -14.65
C ASN A 196 -2.01 -17.27 -13.76
N GLY A 197 -2.90 -17.51 -12.78
CA GLY A 197 -2.84 -18.66 -11.87
C GLY A 197 -1.71 -18.61 -10.83
N LYS A 198 -0.87 -17.57 -10.83
CA LYS A 198 0.25 -17.46 -9.90
C LYS A 198 -0.19 -16.91 -8.55
N ARG A 199 0.46 -17.39 -7.50
CA ARG A 199 0.30 -16.87 -6.15
C ARG A 199 1.29 -15.74 -5.88
N TYR A 200 0.83 -14.69 -5.23
CA TYR A 200 1.59 -13.49 -4.95
C TYR A 200 1.46 -13.06 -3.50
N ARG A 201 2.56 -12.54 -2.93
CA ARG A 201 2.59 -11.73 -1.70
C ARG A 201 2.55 -10.25 -2.04
N VAL A 202 1.90 -9.46 -1.18
CA VAL A 202 1.75 -8.02 -1.33
C VAL A 202 2.15 -7.28 -0.04
N LEU A 203 2.91 -6.19 -0.20
CA LEU A 203 3.30 -5.27 0.88
C LEU A 203 3.17 -3.82 0.45
N MET A 204 2.86 -2.94 1.40
CA MET A 204 2.89 -1.50 1.16
C MET A 204 4.29 -0.94 1.40
N GLN A 205 4.79 -0.12 0.48
CA GLN A 205 6.01 0.66 0.64
C GLN A 205 5.67 2.13 0.90
N ASN A 206 6.25 2.66 1.97
CA ASN A 206 5.92 3.97 2.52
C ASN A 206 7.15 4.85 2.71
N ARG A 207 6.91 6.15 2.77
CA ARG A 207 7.80 7.14 3.37
C ARG A 207 7.23 7.55 4.72
N ILE A 208 8.04 7.55 5.76
CA ILE A 208 7.60 7.85 7.13
C ILE A 208 8.28 9.14 7.62
N ASN A 209 7.51 10.04 8.22
CA ASN A 209 8.04 11.29 8.75
C ASN A 209 8.91 11.00 9.98
N PRO A 210 10.22 11.31 9.95
CA PRO A 210 11.12 10.99 11.05
C PRO A 210 10.76 11.74 12.34
N LYS A 211 10.06 12.87 12.25
CA LYS A 211 9.61 13.63 13.43
C LYS A 211 8.41 13.02 14.15
N MET A 212 7.61 12.23 13.42
CA MET A 212 6.38 11.62 13.94
C MET A 212 6.59 10.16 14.35
N ARG A 213 7.66 9.51 13.86
CA ARG A 213 7.95 8.12 14.17
C ARG A 213 8.52 7.96 15.59
N LYS A 214 8.07 6.93 16.30
CA LYS A 214 8.74 6.40 17.48
C LYS A 214 9.50 5.13 17.10
N VAL A 215 10.78 5.04 17.48
CA VAL A 215 11.52 3.77 17.49
C VAL A 215 10.97 2.91 18.63
N CYS A 216 10.53 1.69 18.33
CA CYS A 216 10.09 0.73 19.36
C CYS A 216 11.29 0.11 20.09
N ASP A 217 11.06 -0.58 21.20
CA ASP A 217 12.13 -1.25 21.96
C ASP A 217 12.89 -2.25 21.08
N ARG A 218 12.15 -2.94 20.19
CA ARG A 218 12.73 -3.62 19.04
C ARG A 218 13.04 -2.60 17.94
N LYS A 219 14.32 -2.25 17.80
CA LYS A 219 14.82 -1.09 17.02
C LYS A 219 14.51 -1.12 15.52
N ASP A 220 14.22 -2.29 14.97
CA ASP A 220 13.81 -2.48 13.58
C ASP A 220 12.33 -2.13 13.34
N TYR A 221 11.53 -1.88 14.39
CA TYR A 221 10.13 -1.44 14.26
C TYR A 221 9.96 0.04 14.60
N TRP A 222 9.14 0.69 13.79
CA TRP A 222 8.72 2.07 13.95
C TRP A 222 7.21 2.13 14.15
N LEU A 223 6.78 3.08 14.97
CA LEU A 223 5.37 3.30 15.30
C LEU A 223 5.01 4.75 15.05
N ILE A 224 3.99 4.98 14.23
CA ILE A 224 3.20 6.23 14.28
C ILE A 224 2.14 6.03 15.35
N LYS A 225 2.30 6.70 16.48
CA LYS A 225 1.32 6.63 17.57
C LYS A 225 0.03 7.33 17.14
N ILE A 226 -1.09 6.69 17.43
CA ILE A 226 -2.40 7.31 17.32
C ILE A 226 -3.04 7.24 18.72
N PRO A 227 -3.69 8.33 19.22
CA PRO A 227 -4.43 8.30 20.48
C PRO A 227 -5.45 7.16 20.54
N GLU A 228 -5.95 6.81 21.74
CA GLU A 228 -6.97 5.75 21.89
C GLU A 228 -8.29 6.12 21.20
N ASP A 229 -8.77 7.34 21.42
CA ASP A 229 -10.06 7.82 20.92
C ASP A 229 -9.95 9.13 20.11
N PRO A 230 -9.21 9.14 18.98
CA PRO A 230 -9.18 10.31 18.11
C PRO A 230 -10.51 10.43 17.37
N SER A 231 -10.92 11.66 17.07
CA SER A 231 -11.90 11.87 16.00
C SER A 231 -11.33 11.39 14.66
N ALA A 232 -12.21 11.05 13.71
CA ALA A 232 -11.78 10.62 12.38
C ALA A 232 -10.93 11.68 11.63
N ALA A 233 -11.17 12.96 11.91
CA ALA A 233 -10.39 14.06 11.36
C ALA A 233 -8.98 14.14 11.98
N GLU A 234 -8.87 13.97 13.31
CA GLU A 234 -7.58 13.94 14.00
C GLU A 234 -6.73 12.73 13.58
N GLU A 235 -7.32 11.53 13.49
CA GLU A 235 -6.58 10.35 13.01
C GLU A 235 -6.09 10.57 11.57
N LYS A 236 -6.93 11.13 10.70
CA LYS A 236 -6.54 11.49 9.32
C LYS A 236 -5.36 12.44 9.29
N GLU A 237 -5.44 13.53 10.05
CA GLU A 237 -4.41 14.56 10.09
C GLU A 237 -3.08 14.02 10.61
N ILE A 238 -3.11 13.21 11.67
CA ILE A 238 -1.90 12.55 12.20
C ILE A 238 -1.29 11.68 11.11
N VAL A 239 -2.08 10.86 10.43
CA VAL A 239 -1.58 9.89 9.45
C VAL A 239 -1.00 10.57 8.21
N GLU A 240 -1.69 11.55 7.62
CA GLU A 240 -1.21 12.28 6.43
C GLU A 240 0.10 13.04 6.69
N LYS A 241 0.31 13.51 7.92
CA LYS A 241 1.56 14.13 8.37
C LYS A 241 2.67 13.13 8.68
N SER A 242 2.33 11.86 8.89
CA SER A 242 3.23 10.87 9.48
C SER A 242 3.71 9.79 8.52
N ILE A 243 2.89 9.32 7.59
CA ILE A 243 3.24 8.20 6.71
C ILE A 243 2.54 8.32 5.36
N ARG A 244 3.30 8.08 4.28
CA ARG A 244 2.86 8.28 2.90
C ARG A 244 3.15 7.05 2.05
N PRO A 245 2.14 6.28 1.63
CA PRO A 245 2.31 5.25 0.60
C PRO A 245 2.87 5.86 -0.68
N TYR A 246 3.80 5.17 -1.32
CA TYR A 246 4.31 5.55 -2.64
C TYR A 246 4.59 4.37 -3.57
N GLY A 247 4.51 3.14 -3.08
CA GLY A 247 4.63 1.94 -3.89
C GLY A 247 3.93 0.76 -3.26
N ILE A 248 3.58 -0.21 -4.10
CA ILE A 248 3.07 -1.51 -3.70
C ILE A 248 4.07 -2.55 -4.20
N LEU A 249 4.49 -3.46 -3.32
CA LEU A 249 5.41 -4.52 -3.65
C LEU A 249 4.66 -5.82 -3.89
N LEU A 250 5.02 -6.49 -4.98
CA LEU A 250 4.46 -7.76 -5.41
C LEU A 250 5.59 -8.80 -5.50
N LYS A 251 5.41 -9.97 -4.89
CA LYS A 251 6.38 -11.08 -4.98
C LYS A 251 5.67 -12.37 -5.32
N GLU A 252 6.07 -13.01 -6.41
CA GLU A 252 5.58 -14.34 -6.77
C GLU A 252 6.02 -15.35 -5.69
N VAL A 253 5.08 -16.11 -5.17
CA VAL A 253 5.34 -17.22 -4.25
C VAL A 253 5.43 -18.49 -5.09
N ARG A 254 6.64 -19.00 -5.26
CA ARG A 254 6.85 -20.32 -5.84
C ARG A 254 6.62 -21.35 -4.74
N GLU A 255 5.89 -22.42 -5.04
CA GLU A 255 5.89 -23.58 -4.16
C GLU A 255 7.32 -24.12 -4.12
N GLU A 256 7.86 -24.26 -2.90
CA GLU A 256 9.05 -25.07 -2.72
C GLU A 256 8.65 -26.51 -3.07
N SER A 257 9.25 -27.06 -4.12
CA SER A 257 9.21 -28.49 -4.37
C SER A 257 9.62 -29.17 -3.08
N LYS A 258 8.73 -29.98 -2.50
CA LYS A 258 9.12 -30.86 -1.39
C LYS A 258 10.40 -31.58 -1.81
N PRO A 259 11.46 -31.59 -0.99
CA PRO A 259 12.57 -32.49 -1.26
C PRO A 259 11.97 -33.88 -1.42
N ALA A 260 12.33 -34.58 -2.51
CA ALA A 260 11.96 -35.97 -2.68
C ALA A 260 12.31 -36.71 -1.38
N ASP A 261 11.35 -37.44 -0.82
CA ASP A 261 11.62 -38.39 0.27
C ASP A 261 12.82 -39.24 -0.17
N TRP A 262 13.94 -39.05 0.49
CA TRP A 262 15.01 -40.02 0.44
C TRP A 262 14.52 -41.17 1.32
N ASP A 263 13.80 -42.11 0.72
CA ASP A 263 13.61 -43.45 1.25
C ASP A 263 14.99 -44.04 1.54
N LEU A 264 15.46 -43.85 2.76
CA LEU A 264 16.59 -44.58 3.31
C LEU A 264 16.08 -45.99 3.64
N HIS A 265 16.02 -46.84 2.62
CA HIS A 265 16.18 -48.26 2.81
C HIS A 265 17.59 -48.49 3.36
N TYR A 266 17.66 -48.73 4.67
CA TYR A 266 18.80 -49.41 5.28
C TYR A 266 18.64 -50.90 4.97
N ASP A 267 19.45 -51.40 4.04
CA ASP A 267 19.87 -52.81 4.00
C ASP A 267 21.09 -52.99 4.93
#